data_AF-A0A816CKQ5-F1
#
_entry.id   AF-A0A816CKQ5-F1
#
_cell.length_a   1.000
_cell.length_b   1.000
_cell.length_c   1.000
_cell.angle_alpha   90.00
_cell.angle_beta   90.00
_cell.angle_gamma   90.00
#
_symmetry.space_group_name_H-M   'P 1'
#
loop_
_entity.id
_entity.type
_entity.pdbx_description
1 polymer ?
#
loop_
_entity_poly.entity_id
_entity_poly.type
_entity_poly.pdbx_seq_one_letter_code
_entity_poly.pdbx_strand_id
1 'polypeptide(L)'
;NLSDGSCLLVSSFGDPLRQGDKFGILLNLTQSEMKVYFFLNDKPLGLAFHLQAPYPKPLFPIVGFTYSGKATITRSQQIPTSLDRQAAQFTDIEGHWKLVDYPQHSDCTGFKFHLFKQEANTFSLSTSVINHLSCKLQYDPSTNKWHHQDAISTMMGGDSESMRKEGIINHLIAHIQTIEPQGQKLVITSTDGDKVVLERYTPDAPQAHTKNVFSNED
;
A
#
# COMPACT_ATOMS: atom_id res chain seq x y z
N ASN A 1 -4.26 4.99 3.35
CA ASN A 1 -5.68 4.78 2.97
C ASN A 1 -6.43 6.08 3.17
N LEU A 2 -6.91 6.68 2.09
CA LEU A 2 -7.84 7.81 2.16
C LEU A 2 -9.24 7.26 1.88
N SER A 3 -10.24 7.66 2.65
CA SER A 3 -11.62 7.20 2.54
C SER A 3 -12.58 8.37 2.71
N ASP A 4 -13.72 8.33 2.03
CA ASP A 4 -14.84 9.28 2.16
C ASP A 4 -15.89 8.81 3.20
N GLY A 5 -15.59 7.77 3.97
CA GLY A 5 -16.55 7.17 4.91
C GLY A 5 -17.47 6.12 4.30
N SER A 6 -17.41 5.88 2.98
CA SER A 6 -18.16 4.81 2.30
C SER A 6 -17.26 3.88 1.45
N CYS A 7 -16.14 4.39 0.94
CA CYS A 7 -15.17 3.65 0.13
C CYS A 7 -13.74 4.20 0.33
N LEU A 8 -12.73 3.43 -0.08
CA LEU A 8 -11.33 3.87 -0.14
C LEU A 8 -11.14 4.79 -1.35
N LEU A 9 -11.08 6.10 -1.13
CA LEU A 9 -10.78 7.12 -2.15
C LEU A 9 -9.39 6.93 -2.78
N VAL A 10 -8.38 6.60 -1.97
CA VAL A 10 -7.02 6.33 -2.43
C VAL A 10 -6.41 5.22 -1.57
N SER A 11 -6.22 4.04 -2.18
CA SER A 11 -5.42 2.96 -1.60
C SER A 11 -3.93 3.35 -1.58
N SER A 12 -3.21 2.94 -0.56
CA SER A 12 -1.73 3.03 -0.52
C SER A 12 -1.14 4.46 -0.60
N PHE A 13 -1.88 5.50 -0.19
CA PHE A 13 -1.32 6.86 -0.10
C PHE A 13 -0.08 6.96 0.80
N GLY A 14 0.02 6.11 1.82
CA GLY A 14 1.19 5.99 2.69
C GLY A 14 1.18 4.63 3.37
N ASP A 15 2.20 4.39 4.20
CA ASP A 15 2.32 3.15 4.96
C ASP A 15 1.14 2.97 5.94
N PRO A 16 0.77 1.72 6.29
CA PRO A 16 -0.23 1.47 7.33
C PRO A 16 0.20 2.08 8.67
N LEU A 17 -0.74 2.73 9.35
CA LEU A 17 -0.52 3.29 10.68
C LEU A 17 -0.34 2.17 11.72
N ARG A 18 0.62 2.37 12.63
CA ARG A 18 0.95 1.48 13.74
C ARG A 18 0.79 2.20 15.07
N GLN A 19 0.77 1.41 16.15
CA GLN A 19 0.80 1.97 17.49
C GLN A 19 2.08 2.79 17.69
N GLY A 20 1.91 4.02 18.19
CA GLY A 20 3.02 4.95 18.44
C GLY A 20 3.34 5.86 17.25
N ASP A 21 2.74 5.64 16.09
CA ASP A 21 2.91 6.54 14.95
C ASP A 21 2.31 7.92 15.20
N LYS A 22 2.97 8.94 14.65
CA LYS A 22 2.49 10.31 14.57
C LYS A 22 1.95 10.59 13.17
N PHE A 23 0.65 10.83 13.06
CA PHE A 23 0.02 11.26 11.81
C PHE A 23 -0.22 12.77 11.81
N GLY A 24 0.27 13.46 10.78
CA GLY A 24 0.13 14.91 10.63
C GLY A 24 -0.80 15.27 9.47
N ILE A 25 -1.57 16.34 9.65
CA ILE A 25 -2.43 16.94 8.63
C ILE A 25 -2.09 18.43 8.53
N LEU A 26 -1.79 18.91 7.33
CA LEU A 26 -1.65 20.34 7.03
C LEU A 26 -2.71 20.74 6.02
N LEU A 27 -3.49 21.76 6.38
CA LEU A 27 -4.44 22.41 5.48
C LEU A 27 -3.84 23.72 4.99
N ASN A 28 -3.79 23.90 3.68
CA ASN A 28 -3.53 25.19 3.04
C ASN A 28 -4.84 25.67 2.39
N LEU A 29 -5.38 26.76 2.90
CA LEU A 29 -6.77 27.17 2.71
C LEU A 29 -6.85 28.59 2.12
N THR A 30 -7.61 28.75 1.05
CA THR A 30 -8.01 30.06 0.49
C THR A 30 -9.54 30.18 0.43
N GLN A 31 -10.12 31.22 -0.16
CA GLN A 31 -11.58 31.28 -0.28
C GLN A 31 -12.17 30.23 -1.24
N SER A 32 -11.40 29.80 -2.24
CA SER A 32 -11.84 28.94 -3.34
C SER A 32 -11.00 27.68 -3.51
N GLU A 33 -10.05 27.43 -2.61
CA GLU A 33 -9.13 26.31 -2.72
C GLU A 33 -8.86 25.69 -1.34
N MET A 34 -8.89 24.36 -1.28
CA MET A 34 -8.43 23.56 -0.14
C MET A 34 -7.38 22.55 -0.61
N LYS A 35 -6.18 22.66 -0.04
CA LYS A 35 -5.11 21.67 -0.18
C LYS A 35 -4.86 20.96 1.14
N VAL A 36 -4.77 19.63 1.08
CA VAL A 36 -4.55 18.78 2.26
C VAL A 36 -3.29 17.98 2.05
N TYR A 37 -2.34 18.09 2.97
CA TYR A 37 -1.10 17.32 2.98
C TYR A 37 -1.08 16.38 4.19
N PHE A 38 -0.54 15.18 4.00
CA PHE A 38 -0.38 14.21 5.07
C PHE A 38 1.08 13.92 5.39
N PHE A 39 1.31 13.57 6.65
CA PHE A 39 2.62 13.23 7.18
C PHE A 39 2.50 11.98 8.05
N LEU A 40 3.50 11.10 7.97
CA LEU A 40 3.62 9.96 8.86
C LEU A 40 5.00 9.97 9.50
N ASN A 41 5.07 10.08 10.83
CA ASN A 41 6.32 10.16 11.58
C ASN A 41 7.25 11.26 11.03
N ASP A 42 6.70 12.46 10.84
CA ASP A 42 7.38 13.63 10.23
C ASP A 42 7.78 13.49 8.76
N LYS A 43 7.56 12.32 8.14
CA LYS A 43 7.80 12.11 6.71
C LYS A 43 6.61 12.64 5.90
N PRO A 44 6.82 13.56 4.94
CA PRO A 44 5.76 14.02 4.04
C PRO A 44 5.32 12.89 3.11
N LEU A 45 4.00 12.68 3.03
CA LEU A 45 3.36 11.74 2.10
C LEU A 45 2.91 12.40 0.79
N GLY A 46 2.93 13.74 0.75
CA GLY A 46 2.54 14.56 -0.40
C GLY A 46 1.16 15.20 -0.27
N LEU A 47 0.73 15.84 -1.37
CA LEU A 47 -0.59 16.44 -1.52
C LEU A 47 -1.66 15.35 -1.72
N ALA A 48 -2.57 15.23 -0.76
CA ALA A 48 -3.61 14.21 -0.76
C ALA A 48 -4.91 14.67 -1.43
N PHE A 49 -5.31 15.91 -1.15
CA PHE A 49 -6.51 16.51 -1.72
C PHE A 49 -6.19 17.90 -2.25
N HIS A 50 -6.73 18.21 -3.42
CA HIS A 50 -6.66 19.54 -4.02
C HIS A 50 -8.03 19.89 -4.60
N LEU A 51 -8.87 20.51 -3.76
CA LEU A 51 -10.21 20.90 -4.16
C LEU A 51 -10.21 22.38 -4.56
N GLN A 52 -10.65 22.66 -5.78
CA GLN A 52 -10.81 24.02 -6.32
C GLN A 52 -12.29 24.44 -6.26
N ALA A 53 -12.83 24.49 -5.05
CA ALA A 53 -14.23 24.88 -4.81
C ALA A 53 -14.39 25.51 -3.42
N PRO A 54 -15.48 26.24 -3.17
CA PRO A 54 -15.89 26.59 -1.81
C PRO A 54 -16.04 25.33 -0.95
N TYR A 55 -15.65 25.43 0.31
CA TYR A 55 -15.71 24.33 1.28
C TYR A 55 -16.40 24.80 2.57
N PRO A 56 -17.04 23.88 3.32
CA PRO A 56 -17.76 24.25 4.53
C PRO A 56 -16.80 24.80 5.61
N LYS A 57 -17.29 25.75 6.40
CA LYS A 57 -16.57 26.34 7.52
C LYS A 57 -17.48 26.36 8.75
N PRO A 58 -16.95 26.10 9.97
CA PRO A 58 -15.56 25.73 10.28
C PRO A 58 -15.20 24.28 9.88
N LEU A 59 -13.90 24.00 9.71
CA LEU A 59 -13.36 22.65 9.52
C LEU A 59 -12.82 22.11 10.84
N PHE A 60 -13.05 20.81 11.09
CA PHE A 60 -12.56 20.11 12.28
C PHE A 60 -11.83 18.83 11.90
N PRO A 61 -10.71 18.48 12.58
CA PRO A 61 -10.10 17.18 12.41
C PRO A 61 -11.01 16.10 13.01
N ILE A 62 -11.18 15.01 12.28
CA ILE A 62 -11.92 13.83 12.74
C ILE A 62 -10.99 12.63 12.68
N VAL A 63 -11.02 11.80 13.72
CA VAL A 63 -10.34 10.50 13.75
C VAL A 63 -11.40 9.44 13.98
N GLY A 64 -11.52 8.51 13.04
CA GLY A 64 -12.38 7.33 13.16
C GLY A 64 -11.54 6.07 13.30
N PHE A 65 -12.02 5.11 14.09
CA PHE A 65 -11.41 3.79 14.19
C PHE A 65 -12.43 2.73 13.80
N THR A 66 -12.02 1.76 12.99
CA THR A 66 -12.84 0.57 12.67
C THR A 66 -12.96 -0.36 13.87
N TYR A 67 -11.93 -0.39 14.72
CA TYR A 67 -11.84 -1.22 15.93
C TYR A 67 -11.50 -0.36 17.15
N SER A 68 -11.13 -0.98 18.27
CA SER A 68 -10.62 -0.27 19.43
C SER A 68 -9.34 0.50 19.09
N GLY A 69 -9.32 1.79 19.35
CA GLY A 69 -8.15 2.64 19.15
C GLY A 69 -8.20 3.88 20.02
N LYS A 70 -7.03 4.50 20.21
CA LYS A 70 -6.89 5.75 20.93
C LYS A 70 -5.97 6.67 20.15
N ALA A 71 -6.38 7.92 20.00
CA ALA A 71 -5.55 8.98 19.44
C ALA A 71 -5.55 10.18 20.38
N THR A 72 -4.44 10.91 20.37
CA THR A 72 -4.32 12.23 20.99
C THR A 72 -4.16 13.25 19.86
N ILE A 73 -5.07 14.21 19.77
CA ILE A 73 -5.02 15.27 18.76
C ILE A 73 -4.37 16.49 19.39
N THR A 74 -3.28 16.96 18.80
CA THR A 74 -2.59 18.19 19.22
C THR A 74 -2.45 19.13 18.03
N ARG A 75 -2.53 20.44 18.29
CA ARG A 75 -2.22 21.46 17.29
C ARG A 75 -0.71 21.70 17.28
N SER A 76 -0.07 21.40 16.16
CA SER A 76 1.35 21.74 15.98
C SER A 76 1.56 23.25 16.03
N GLN A 77 2.64 23.68 16.68
CA GLN A 77 3.12 25.07 16.65
C GLN A 77 4.06 25.34 15.47
N GLN A 78 4.52 24.28 14.80
CA GLN A 78 5.45 24.35 13.68
C GLN A 78 4.74 23.89 12.40
N ILE A 79 4.90 24.67 11.33
CA ILE A 79 4.44 24.31 10.00
C ILE A 79 5.57 23.53 9.32
N PRO A 80 5.32 22.30 8.82
CA PRO A 80 6.31 21.56 8.05
C PRO A 80 6.78 22.36 6.83
N THR A 81 8.09 22.43 6.62
CA THR A 81 8.69 23.16 5.49
C THR A 81 8.83 22.29 4.24
N SER A 82 8.95 20.96 4.41
CA SER A 82 8.97 20.00 3.31
C SER A 82 7.59 19.38 3.14
N LEU A 83 7.02 19.53 1.95
CA LEU A 83 5.70 18.98 1.59
C LEU A 83 5.79 17.86 0.55
N ASP A 84 6.94 17.76 -0.13
CA ASP A 84 7.14 16.82 -1.21
C ASP A 84 7.32 15.41 -0.68
N ARG A 85 6.62 14.46 -1.29
CA ARG A 85 6.68 13.05 -0.91
C ARG A 85 8.13 12.57 -1.00
N GLN A 86 8.64 12.06 0.11
CA GLN A 86 9.93 11.36 0.10
C GLN A 86 9.73 9.93 -0.40
N ALA A 87 10.53 9.54 -1.40
CA ALA A 87 10.55 8.16 -1.88
C ALA A 87 10.78 7.20 -0.69
N ALA A 88 10.04 6.10 -0.66
CA ALA A 88 10.27 5.08 0.34
C ALA A 88 11.64 4.44 0.10
N GLN A 89 12.43 4.35 1.16
CA GLN A 89 13.71 3.66 1.14
C GLN A 89 13.52 2.32 1.84
N PHE A 90 13.81 1.23 1.14
CA PHE A 90 13.72 -0.13 1.66
C PHE A 90 15.09 -0.79 1.59
N THR A 91 15.50 -1.47 2.65
CA THR A 91 16.87 -2.03 2.80
C THR A 91 16.94 -3.56 2.73
N ASP A 92 15.79 -4.24 2.63
CA ASP A 92 15.67 -5.70 2.64
C ASP A 92 14.54 -6.14 1.69
N ILE A 93 13.86 -7.26 1.95
CA ILE A 93 12.74 -7.75 1.14
C ILE A 93 11.51 -6.82 1.13
N GLU A 94 11.40 -5.88 2.07
CA GLU A 94 10.30 -4.90 2.09
C GLU A 94 10.31 -4.05 0.83
N GLY A 95 9.14 -3.66 0.32
CA GLY A 95 8.98 -2.67 -0.73
C GLY A 95 8.02 -3.08 -1.84
N HIS A 96 8.10 -2.34 -2.94
CA HIS A 96 7.31 -2.55 -4.13
C HIS A 96 8.14 -3.31 -5.17
N TRP A 97 7.57 -4.40 -5.65
CA TRP A 97 8.22 -5.37 -6.51
C TRP A 97 7.37 -5.61 -7.75
N LYS A 98 7.99 -5.66 -8.92
CA LYS A 98 7.35 -5.98 -10.20
C LYS A 98 7.85 -7.34 -10.65
N LEU A 99 6.95 -8.26 -10.96
CA LEU A 99 7.32 -9.56 -11.52
C LEU A 99 7.90 -9.37 -12.92
N VAL A 100 9.17 -9.67 -13.10
CA VAL A 100 9.89 -9.46 -14.38
C VAL A 100 10.24 -10.76 -15.09
N ASP A 101 10.28 -11.88 -14.37
CA ASP A 101 10.53 -13.20 -14.95
C ASP A 101 9.67 -14.26 -14.26
N TYR A 102 8.92 -15.01 -15.07
CA TYR A 102 8.17 -16.20 -14.66
C TYR A 102 8.16 -17.17 -15.86
N PRO A 103 9.16 -18.04 -16.00
CA PRO A 103 9.37 -18.84 -17.21
C PRO A 103 8.16 -19.70 -17.64
N GLN A 104 7.46 -20.28 -16.66
CA GLN A 104 6.29 -21.13 -16.88
C GLN A 104 5.05 -20.32 -17.28
N HIS A 105 5.00 -19.03 -16.93
CA HIS A 105 3.84 -18.15 -17.05
C HIS A 105 4.25 -16.72 -17.42
N SER A 106 4.91 -16.57 -18.58
CA SER A 106 5.43 -15.28 -19.05
C SER A 106 4.36 -14.18 -19.22
N ASP A 107 3.10 -14.59 -19.43
CA ASP A 107 1.92 -13.74 -19.52
C ASP A 107 1.48 -13.13 -18.17
N CYS A 108 2.08 -13.58 -17.07
CA CYS A 108 1.92 -13.01 -15.74
C CYS A 108 3.00 -11.96 -15.40
N THR A 109 3.97 -11.71 -16.27
CA THR A 109 4.95 -10.64 -16.03
C THR A 109 4.27 -9.26 -15.97
N GLY A 110 4.82 -8.37 -15.15
CA GLY A 110 4.30 -7.02 -14.92
C GLY A 110 3.42 -6.86 -13.69
N PHE A 111 2.93 -7.94 -13.07
CA PHE A 111 2.19 -7.86 -11.81
C PHE A 111 3.03 -7.24 -10.69
N LYS A 112 2.36 -6.44 -9.85
CA LYS A 112 2.98 -5.62 -8.82
C LYS A 112 2.67 -6.20 -7.44
N PHE A 113 3.71 -6.54 -6.71
CA PHE A 113 3.68 -7.10 -5.37
C PHE A 113 4.16 -6.07 -4.36
N HIS A 114 3.50 -6.01 -3.22
CA HIS A 114 3.85 -5.15 -2.11
C HIS A 114 4.16 -6.05 -0.91
N LEU A 115 5.39 -5.95 -0.41
CA LEU A 115 5.85 -6.71 0.74
C LEU A 115 6.19 -5.74 1.88
N PHE A 116 5.56 -5.87 3.04
CA PHE A 116 5.81 -4.98 4.18
C PHE A 116 5.89 -5.77 5.48
N LYS A 117 6.79 -5.36 6.37
CA LYS A 117 6.97 -5.99 7.68
C LYS A 117 5.81 -5.62 8.59
N GLN A 118 5.12 -6.62 9.13
CA GLN A 118 4.10 -6.42 10.16
C GLN A 118 4.73 -6.46 11.57
N GLU A 119 5.54 -7.49 11.83
CA GLU A 119 6.17 -7.75 13.12
C GLU A 119 7.58 -8.33 12.90
N ALA A 120 8.29 -8.71 13.97
CA ALA A 120 9.55 -9.42 13.83
C ALA A 120 9.35 -10.70 12.99
N ASN A 121 10.16 -10.86 11.94
CA ASN A 121 10.12 -11.98 10.99
C ASN A 121 8.77 -12.24 10.33
N THR A 122 7.86 -11.26 10.37
CA THR A 122 6.51 -11.41 9.85
C THR A 122 6.23 -10.31 8.85
N PHE A 123 5.82 -10.71 7.65
CA PHE A 123 5.59 -9.83 6.53
C PHE A 123 4.21 -10.08 5.95
N SER A 124 3.63 -9.06 5.34
CA SER A 124 2.45 -9.23 4.50
C SER A 124 2.87 -9.01 3.07
N LEU A 125 2.49 -9.96 2.23
CA LEU A 125 2.64 -9.91 0.78
C LEU A 125 1.25 -9.67 0.20
N SER A 126 1.13 -8.68 -0.67
CA SER A 126 -0.12 -8.38 -1.35
C SER A 126 0.12 -8.04 -2.82
N THR A 127 -0.87 -8.31 -3.65
CA THR A 127 -0.87 -7.99 -5.08
C THR A 127 -2.30 -7.78 -5.55
N SER A 128 -2.47 -7.09 -6.67
CA SER A 128 -3.77 -6.94 -7.31
C SER A 128 -3.70 -7.49 -8.73
N VAL A 129 -4.55 -8.49 -9.00
CA VAL A 129 -4.80 -9.01 -10.34
C VAL A 129 -6.15 -8.47 -10.78
N ILE A 130 -7.23 -9.24 -10.62
CA ILE A 130 -8.59 -8.71 -10.61
C ILE A 130 -9.07 -8.51 -9.17
N ASN A 131 -8.76 -9.46 -8.30
CA ASN A 131 -8.90 -9.35 -6.87
C ASN A 131 -7.64 -8.84 -6.20
N HIS A 132 -7.85 -8.32 -5.00
CA HIS A 132 -6.76 -8.11 -4.09
C HIS A 132 -6.42 -9.45 -3.42
N LEU A 133 -5.21 -9.94 -3.67
CA LEU A 133 -4.66 -11.12 -3.02
C LEU A 133 -3.71 -10.67 -1.90
N SER A 134 -3.82 -11.29 -0.73
CA SER A 134 -2.93 -11.03 0.39
C SER A 134 -2.61 -12.31 1.16
N CYS A 135 -1.35 -12.50 1.53
CA CYS A 135 -0.95 -13.55 2.47
C CYS A 135 -0.02 -12.99 3.56
N LYS A 136 0.05 -13.72 4.67
CA LYS A 136 1.01 -13.46 5.74
C LYS A 136 2.18 -14.43 5.57
N LEU A 137 3.38 -13.88 5.52
CA LEU A 137 4.65 -14.60 5.42
C LEU A 137 5.36 -14.54 6.78
N GLN A 138 5.81 -15.68 7.27
CA GLN A 138 6.57 -15.81 8.50
C GLN A 138 7.91 -16.47 8.20
N TYR A 139 8.99 -15.75 8.47
CA TYR A 139 10.35 -16.26 8.32
C TYR A 139 10.79 -16.95 9.63
N ASP A 140 11.25 -18.19 9.52
CA ASP A 140 11.86 -18.89 10.62
C ASP A 140 13.40 -18.79 10.51
N PRO A 141 14.06 -17.96 11.33
CA PRO A 141 15.51 -17.80 11.27
C PRO A 141 16.28 -19.05 11.72
N SER A 142 15.63 -19.99 12.43
CA SER A 142 16.28 -21.22 12.89
C SER A 142 16.42 -22.26 11.77
N THR A 143 15.51 -22.24 10.80
CA THR A 143 15.49 -23.16 9.65
C THR A 143 15.80 -22.48 8.32
N ASN A 144 15.87 -21.15 8.30
CA ASN A 144 16.00 -20.33 7.09
C ASN A 144 14.88 -20.65 6.07
N LYS A 145 13.65 -20.85 6.57
CA LYS A 145 12.47 -21.18 5.75
C LYS A 145 11.38 -20.15 5.92
N TRP A 146 10.57 -20.02 4.87
CA TRP A 146 9.36 -19.22 4.89
C TRP A 146 8.15 -20.11 5.09
N HIS A 147 7.26 -19.68 5.98
CA HIS A 147 5.94 -20.23 6.16
C HIS A 147 4.94 -19.19 5.68
N HIS A 148 3.90 -19.62 4.97
CA HIS A 148 2.80 -18.76 4.57
C HIS A 148 1.54 -19.17 5.33
N GLN A 149 0.67 -18.20 5.61
CA GLN A 149 -0.72 -18.47 5.96
C GLN A 149 -1.55 -18.46 4.67
N ASP A 150 -2.74 -19.05 4.73
CA ASP A 150 -3.67 -19.09 3.61
C ASP A 150 -3.85 -17.70 2.98
N ALA A 151 -3.71 -17.65 1.66
CA ALA A 151 -3.93 -16.42 0.91
C ALA A 151 -5.43 -16.05 0.94
N ILE A 152 -5.72 -14.78 1.15
CA ILE A 152 -7.07 -14.21 1.16
C ILE A 152 -7.28 -13.46 -0.16
N SER A 153 -8.47 -13.61 -0.76
CA SER A 153 -8.91 -12.92 -1.97
C SER A 153 -10.23 -12.17 -1.74
N THR A 154 -10.43 -11.06 -2.44
CA THR A 154 -11.71 -10.32 -2.46
C THR A 154 -12.83 -11.01 -3.26
N MET A 155 -12.53 -12.09 -4.00
CA MET A 155 -13.50 -12.96 -4.70
C MET A 155 -14.50 -12.27 -5.65
N MET A 156 -14.12 -11.17 -6.28
CA MET A 156 -14.84 -10.54 -7.39
C MET A 156 -14.70 -11.38 -8.67
N GLY A 157 -15.75 -11.41 -9.48
CA GLY A 157 -15.76 -12.09 -10.78
C GLY A 157 -15.03 -11.29 -11.87
N GLY A 158 -14.54 -12.00 -12.89
CA GLY A 158 -13.78 -11.42 -14.01
C GLY A 158 -13.92 -12.18 -15.31
N ASP A 159 -13.24 -11.70 -16.35
CA ASP A 159 -13.06 -12.48 -17.57
C ASP A 159 -12.16 -13.71 -17.30
N SER A 160 -12.28 -14.71 -18.16
CA SER A 160 -11.59 -15.99 -17.98
C SER A 160 -10.06 -15.88 -17.99
N GLU A 161 -9.50 -14.92 -18.73
CA GLU A 161 -8.05 -14.74 -18.79
C GLU A 161 -7.53 -14.15 -17.48
N SER A 162 -8.19 -13.10 -16.98
CA SER A 162 -7.87 -12.48 -15.69
C SER A 162 -8.00 -13.47 -14.53
N MET A 163 -9.07 -14.27 -14.50
CA MET A 163 -9.26 -15.30 -13.46
C MET A 163 -8.19 -16.39 -13.53
N ARG A 164 -7.75 -16.80 -14.73
CA ARG A 164 -6.65 -17.77 -14.88
C ARG A 164 -5.34 -17.18 -14.34
N LYS A 165 -5.00 -15.95 -14.71
CA LYS A 165 -3.78 -15.28 -14.21
C LYS A 165 -3.82 -15.11 -12.70
N GLU A 166 -4.97 -14.76 -12.15
CA GLU A 166 -5.16 -14.71 -10.70
C GLU A 166 -4.92 -16.08 -10.04
N GLY A 167 -5.45 -17.17 -10.61
CA GLY A 167 -5.20 -18.52 -10.14
C GLY A 167 -3.71 -18.87 -10.09
N ILE A 168 -2.95 -18.50 -11.13
CA ILE A 168 -1.49 -18.72 -11.20
C ILE A 168 -0.77 -17.90 -10.11
N ILE A 169 -1.10 -16.61 -9.96
CA ILE A 169 -0.46 -15.75 -8.95
C ILE A 169 -0.83 -16.19 -7.53
N ASN A 170 -2.08 -16.57 -7.29
CA ASN A 170 -2.51 -17.12 -6.01
C ASN A 170 -1.79 -18.43 -5.70
N HIS A 171 -1.62 -19.31 -6.68
CA HIS A 171 -0.86 -20.55 -6.55
C HIS A 171 0.61 -20.28 -6.17
N LEU A 172 1.28 -19.36 -6.87
CA LEU A 172 2.63 -18.93 -6.54
C LEU A 172 2.74 -18.45 -5.08
N ILE A 173 1.83 -17.57 -4.65
CA ILE A 173 1.82 -17.00 -3.29
C ILE A 173 1.59 -18.08 -2.23
N ALA A 174 0.65 -19.00 -2.49
CA ALA A 174 0.31 -20.10 -1.60
C ALA A 174 1.38 -21.21 -1.53
N HIS A 175 2.42 -21.15 -2.37
CA HIS A 175 3.46 -22.17 -2.40
C HIS A 175 4.86 -21.57 -2.21
N ILE A 176 4.98 -20.33 -1.71
CA ILE A 176 6.29 -19.72 -1.45
C ILE A 176 7.09 -20.57 -0.45
N GLN A 177 8.30 -20.98 -0.86
CA GLN A 177 9.25 -21.74 -0.05
C GLN A 177 10.44 -20.86 0.39
N THR A 178 11.04 -20.12 -0.57
CA THR A 178 12.16 -19.21 -0.29
C THR A 178 11.93 -17.85 -0.91
N ILE A 179 12.46 -16.82 -0.24
CA ILE A 179 12.53 -15.45 -0.71
C ILE A 179 13.97 -14.98 -0.49
N GLU A 180 14.69 -14.73 -1.58
CA GLU A 180 16.12 -14.40 -1.56
C GLU A 180 16.34 -13.00 -2.15
N PRO A 181 16.72 -12.00 -1.34
CA PRO A 181 17.07 -10.68 -1.84
C PRO A 181 18.42 -10.72 -2.58
N GLN A 182 18.44 -10.14 -3.78
CA GLN A 182 19.61 -10.02 -4.65
C GLN A 182 19.74 -8.57 -5.13
N GLY A 183 20.04 -7.65 -4.21
CA GLY A 183 20.13 -6.22 -4.49
C GLY A 183 18.77 -5.61 -4.85
N GLN A 184 18.58 -5.23 -6.11
CA GLN A 184 17.31 -4.71 -6.63
C GLN A 184 16.36 -5.82 -7.11
N LYS A 185 16.76 -7.09 -6.95
CA LYS A 185 15.94 -8.25 -7.32
C LYS A 185 15.52 -9.03 -6.08
N LEU A 186 14.37 -9.67 -6.18
CA LEU A 186 13.87 -10.65 -5.24
C LEU A 186 13.63 -11.94 -6.01
N VAL A 187 14.24 -13.03 -5.57
CA VAL A 187 14.02 -14.34 -6.17
C VAL A 187 13.11 -15.13 -5.25
N ILE A 188 11.95 -15.53 -5.77
CA ILE A 188 11.00 -16.38 -5.04
C ILE A 188 11.04 -17.77 -5.65
N THR A 189 11.19 -18.78 -4.80
CA THR A 189 11.08 -20.19 -5.20
C THR A 189 9.85 -20.80 -4.56
N SER A 190 9.01 -21.46 -5.35
CA SER A 190 7.84 -22.18 -4.85
C SER A 190 8.19 -23.62 -4.43
N THR A 191 7.31 -24.27 -3.66
CA THR A 191 7.45 -25.69 -3.30
C THR A 191 7.38 -26.63 -4.50
N ASP A 192 6.82 -26.16 -5.63
CA ASP A 192 6.75 -26.92 -6.88
C ASP A 192 8.03 -26.78 -7.73
N GLY A 193 8.98 -25.94 -7.27
CA GLY A 193 10.24 -25.67 -7.97
C GLY A 193 10.15 -24.53 -8.98
N ASP A 194 9.02 -23.80 -9.05
CA ASP A 194 8.96 -22.56 -9.84
C ASP A 194 9.92 -21.54 -9.26
N LYS A 195 10.63 -20.84 -10.14
CA LYS A 195 11.54 -19.76 -9.78
C LYS A 195 11.12 -18.50 -10.50
N VAL A 196 10.75 -17.49 -9.73
CA VAL A 196 10.32 -16.19 -10.27
C VAL A 196 11.23 -15.08 -9.79
N VAL A 197 11.40 -14.07 -10.63
CA VAL A 197 12.22 -12.89 -10.31
C VAL A 197 11.33 -11.66 -10.28
N LEU A 198 11.39 -10.95 -9.17
CA LEU A 198 10.81 -9.63 -9.03
C LEU A 198 11.92 -8.58 -9.02
N GLU A 199 11.62 -7.43 -9.61
CA GLU A 199 12.50 -6.26 -9.59
C GLU A 199 11.86 -5.15 -8.76
N ARG A 200 12.66 -4.52 -7.92
CA ARG A 200 12.20 -3.40 -7.10
C ARG A 200 11.86 -2.24 -8.02
N TYR A 201 10.73 -1.59 -7.75
CA TYR A 201 10.38 -0.35 -8.43
C TYR A 201 9.91 0.70 -7.41
N THR A 202 9.97 1.97 -7.80
CA THR A 202 9.36 3.05 -7.04
C THR A 202 8.01 3.35 -7.68
N PRO A 203 6.88 3.16 -6.98
CA PRO A 203 5.59 3.54 -7.53
C PRO A 203 5.54 5.06 -7.71
N ASP A 204 4.82 5.50 -8.73
CA ASP A 204 4.54 6.92 -8.90
C ASP A 204 3.86 7.48 -7.65
N ALA A 205 4.13 8.75 -7.35
CA ALA A 205 3.43 9.41 -6.27
C ALA A 205 1.91 9.37 -6.57
N PRO A 206 1.07 9.03 -5.57
CA PRO A 206 -0.37 9.08 -5.75
C PRO A 206 -0.77 10.50 -6.13
N GLN A 207 -1.64 10.62 -7.13
CA GLN A 207 -2.17 11.91 -7.51
C GLN A 207 -3.10 12.44 -6.42
N ALA A 208 -3.11 13.75 -6.24
CA ALA A 208 -4.05 14.39 -5.35
C ALA A 208 -5.48 14.15 -5.84
N HIS A 209 -6.39 13.86 -4.91
CA HIS A 209 -7.80 13.75 -5.22
C HIS A 209 -8.37 15.15 -5.48
N THR A 210 -8.99 15.33 -6.65
CA THR A 210 -9.50 16.63 -7.12
C THR A 210 -11.03 16.69 -7.23
N LYS A 211 -11.74 15.55 -7.16
CA LYS A 211 -13.22 15.55 -7.24
C LYS A 211 -13.78 16.24 -6.00
N ASN A 212 -14.68 17.19 -6.23
CA ASN A 212 -15.40 17.83 -5.14
C ASN A 212 -16.49 16.88 -4.63
N VAL A 213 -16.28 16.28 -3.46
CA VAL A 213 -17.27 15.41 -2.81
C VAL A 213 -18.47 16.18 -2.26
N PHE A 214 -18.45 17.52 -2.30
CA PHE A 214 -19.55 18.38 -1.83
C PHE A 214 -20.47 18.87 -2.94
N SER A 215 -20.10 18.70 -4.22
CA SER A 215 -20.97 19.06 -5.33
C SER A 215 -21.84 17.85 -5.71
N ASN A 216 -23.17 18.00 -5.59
CA ASN A 216 -24.16 17.02 -6.07
C ASN A 216 -24.30 17.02 -7.60
N GLU A 217 -23.32 17.53 -8.33
CA GLU A 217 -23.30 17.50 -9.79
C GLU A 217 -22.51 16.25 -10.21
N ASP A 218 -23.23 15.15 -10.42
CA ASP A 218 -22.76 14.00 -11.20
C ASP A 218 -23.16 14.17 -12.68
#